data_AF-W4M569-F1
#
_entry.id   AF-W4M569-F1
#
_cell.length_a   1.000
_cell.length_b   1.000
_cell.length_c   1.000
_cell.angle_alpha   90.00
_cell.angle_beta   90.00
_cell.angle_gamma   90.00
#
_symmetry.space_group_name_H-M   'P 1'
#
loop_
_entity.id
_entity.type
_entity.pdbx_description
1 polymer ?
#
loop_
_entity_poly.entity_id
_entity_poly.type
_entity_poly.pdbx_seq_one_letter_code
_entity_poly.pdbx_strand_id
1 'polypeptide(L)' 'MVAAQRFNTSTGNPISWILGVVTTGSNWKFLRLEDQTVSIDFDEYLISQIGKILGIFTESLKTIGRATVGDPII' A
#
# COMPACT_ATOMS: atom_id res chain seq x y z
N MET A 1 4.77 5.15 6.66
CA MET A 1 5.40 4.35 5.58
C MET A 1 6.90 4.12 5.83
N VAL A 2 7.75 5.15 5.89
CA VAL A 2 9.23 4.97 6.07
C VAL A 2 9.61 4.15 7.30
N ALA A 3 9.01 4.43 8.47
CA ALA A 3 9.25 3.66 9.68
C ALA A 3 8.87 2.17 9.51
N ALA A 4 7.76 1.89 8.83
CA ALA A 4 7.33 0.53 8.52
C ALA A 4 8.31 -0.17 7.56
N GLN A 5 8.81 0.50 6.52
CA GLN A 5 9.83 -0.05 5.62
C GLN A 5 11.10 -0.43 6.38
N ARG A 6 11.60 0.48 7.23
CA ARG A 6 12.79 0.22 8.06
C ARG A 6 12.56 -0.93 9.03
N PHE A 7 11.41 -0.95 9.70
CA PHE A 7 11.03 -2.03 10.62
C PHE A 7 10.99 -3.37 9.89
N ASN A 8 10.25 -3.46 8.79
CA ASN A 8 10.09 -4.67 7.98
C ASN A 8 11.44 -5.18 7.47
N THR A 9 12.32 -4.29 7.01
CA THR A 9 13.69 -4.65 6.62
C THR A 9 14.49 -5.19 7.81
N SER A 10 14.43 -4.51 8.96
CA SER A 10 15.18 -4.90 10.16
C SER A 10 14.71 -6.22 10.78
N THR A 11 13.45 -6.61 10.57
CA THR A 11 12.87 -7.87 11.05
C THR A 11 12.95 -9.01 10.03
N GLY A 12 13.67 -8.81 8.91
CA GLY A 12 13.89 -9.84 7.89
C GLY A 12 12.68 -10.09 6.98
N ASN A 13 11.74 -9.15 6.90
CA ASN A 13 10.57 -9.21 6.03
C ASN A 13 10.55 -8.02 5.04
N PRO A 14 11.53 -7.90 4.13
CA PRO A 14 11.54 -6.82 3.15
C PRO A 14 10.33 -6.95 2.23
N ILE A 15 9.49 -5.91 2.20
CA ILE A 15 8.32 -5.83 1.32
C ILE A 15 8.65 -4.89 0.17
N SER A 16 8.29 -5.27 -1.06
CA SER A 16 8.61 -4.50 -2.27
C SER A 16 8.00 -3.10 -2.28
N TRP A 17 6.83 -2.92 -1.66
CA TRP A 17 6.19 -1.61 -1.54
C TRP A 17 5.25 -1.56 -0.32
N ILE A 18 4.89 -0.34 0.09
CA ILE A 18 3.97 -0.09 1.22
C ILE A 18 2.85 0.84 0.76
N LEU A 19 1.60 0.41 0.96
CA LEU A 19 0.43 1.27 0.84
C LEU A 19 0.37 2.25 2.02
N GLY A 20 0.25 3.53 1.74
CA GLY A 20 -0.09 4.58 2.69
C GLY A 20 -1.46 5.16 2.41
N VAL A 21 -2.15 5.59 3.47
CA VAL A 21 -3.44 6.27 3.37
C VAL A 21 -3.43 7.46 4.31
N VAL A 22 -3.88 8.61 3.84
CA VAL A 22 -4.11 9.80 4.65
C VAL A 22 -5.58 10.16 4.54
N THR A 23 -6.22 10.45 5.67
CA THR A 23 -7.65 10.76 5.70
C THR A 23 -8.02 11.75 6.79
N THR A 24 -9.05 12.54 6.54
CA THR A 24 -9.77 13.36 7.54
C THR A 24 -11.01 12.64 8.11
N GLY A 25 -11.27 11.41 7.68
CA GLY A 25 -12.51 10.67 7.88
C GLY A 25 -13.45 10.78 6.67
N SER A 26 -13.61 11.97 6.10
CA SER A 26 -14.45 12.21 4.91
C SER A 26 -13.68 12.10 3.60
N ASN A 27 -12.42 12.51 3.56
CA ASN A 27 -11.57 12.55 2.37
C ASN A 27 -10.44 11.55 2.54
N TRP A 28 -10.14 10.79 1.51
CA TRP A 28 -9.15 9.72 1.53
C TRP A 28 -8.20 9.88 0.36
N LYS A 29 -6.90 9.80 0.63
CA LYS A 29 -5.84 9.87 -0.37
C LYS A 29 -4.86 8.73 -0.18
N PHE A 30 -4.45 8.11 -1.27
CA PHE A 30 -3.61 6.91 -1.27
C PHE A 30 -2.20 7.24 -1.75
N LEU A 31 -1.23 6.53 -1.18
CA LEU A 31 0.19 6.67 -1.47
C LEU A 31 0.82 5.28 -1.61
N ARG A 32 1.90 5.18 -2.38
CA ARG A 32 2.76 4.01 -2.46
C ARG A 32 4.20 4.42 -2.20
N LEU A 33 4.84 3.81 -1.22
CA LEU A 33 6.28 3.89 -1.01
C LEU A 33 6.94 2.65 -1.62
N GLU A 34 7.87 2.86 -2.53
CA GLU A 34 8.69 1.83 -3.17
C GLU A 34 10.13 2.35 -3.21
N ASP A 35 11.05 1.58 -2.63
CA ASP A 35 12.41 2.03 -2.33
C ASP A 35 12.46 3.39 -1.62
N GLN A 36 12.86 4.45 -2.35
CA GLN A 36 12.95 5.82 -1.84
C GLN A 36 11.96 6.77 -2.53
N THR A 37 11.04 6.23 -3.34
CA THR A 37 10.07 7.00 -4.11
C THR A 37 8.68 6.87 -3.51
N VAL A 38 8.02 8.01 -3.29
CA VAL A 38 6.61 8.05 -2.91
C VAL A 38 5.80 8.50 -4.12
N SER A 39 4.91 7.62 -4.58
CA SER A 39 3.87 7.96 -5.54
C SER A 39 2.58 8.30 -4.80
N ILE A 40 1.87 9.31 -5.27
CA ILE A 40 0.62 9.79 -4.69
C ILE A 40 -0.47 9.65 -5.74
N ASP A 41 -1.60 9.07 -5.36
CA ASP A 41 -2.77 9.05 -6.23
C ASP A 41 -3.25 10.48 -6.50
N PHE A 42 -3.54 10.79 -7.77
CA PHE A 42 -4.06 12.11 -8.14
C PHE A 42 -5.50 12.29 -7.66
N ASP A 43 -6.26 11.20 -7.59
CA ASP A 43 -7.65 11.23 -7.16
C ASP A 43 -7.77 11.33 -5.63
N GLU A 44 -8.79 12.06 -5.19
CA GLU A 44 -9.24 12.06 -3.81
C GLU A 44 -10.61 11.36 -3.72
N TYR A 45 -10.73 10.46 -2.74
CA TYR A 45 -11.91 9.63 -2.58
C TYR A 45 -12.69 10.09 -1.36
N LEU A 46 -13.92 10.56 -1.58
CA LEU A 46 -14.86 10.84 -0.50
C LEU A 46 -15.35 9.53 0.14
N ILE A 47 -15.69 9.55 1.43
CA ILE A 47 -16.20 8.38 2.15
C ILE A 47 -17.48 7.78 1.52
N SER A 48 -18.26 8.60 0.79
CA SER A 48 -19.40 8.14 0.00
C SER A 48 -19.00 7.16 -1.13
N GLN A 49 -17.75 7.21 -1.58
CA GLN A 49 -17.15 6.28 -2.54
C GLN A 49 -16.56 5.03 -1.84
N ILE A 50 -17.20 4.55 -0.77
CA ILE A 50 -16.69 3.46 0.08
C ILE A 50 -16.31 2.21 -0.72
N GLY A 51 -17.05 1.89 -1.77
CA GLY A 51 -16.74 0.76 -2.65
C GLY A 51 -15.35 0.87 -3.31
N LYS A 52 -14.96 2.07 -3.74
CA LYS A 52 -13.62 2.31 -4.32
C LYS A 52 -12.53 2.22 -3.26
N ILE A 53 -12.77 2.83 -2.10
CA ILE A 53 -11.84 2.80 -0.96
C ILE A 53 -11.56 1.34 -0.55
N LEU A 54 -12.61 0.54 -0.36
CA LEU A 54 -12.47 -0.89 -0.05
C LEU A 54 -11.85 -1.68 -1.20
N GLY A 55 -12.15 -1.32 -2.45
CA GLY A 55 -11.49 -1.87 -3.63
C GLY A 55 -9.97 -1.70 -3.59
N ILE A 56 -9.47 -0.49 -3.31
CA ILE A 56 -8.03 -0.21 -3.22
C ILE A 56 -7.38 -1.05 -2.11
N PHE A 57 -8.01 -1.18 -0.94
CA PHE A 57 -7.51 -2.02 0.15
C PHE A 57 -7.46 -3.50 -0.24
N THR A 58 -8.55 -4.03 -0.78
CA THR A 58 -8.63 -5.45 -1.14
C THR A 58 -7.64 -5.83 -2.25
N GLU A 59 -7.46 -4.99 -3.26
CA GLU A 59 -6.45 -5.22 -4.31
C GLU A 59 -5.02 -5.16 -3.76
N SER A 60 -4.74 -4.24 -2.83
CA SER A 60 -3.44 -4.15 -2.18
C SER A 60 -3.10 -5.40 -1.36
N LEU A 61 -4.07 -5.94 -0.62
CA LEU A 61 -3.89 -7.16 0.18
C LEU A 61 -3.66 -8.40 -0.69
N LYS A 62 -4.39 -8.55 -1.80
CA LYS A 62 -4.18 -9.65 -2.76
C LYS A 62 -2.77 -9.62 -3.34
N THR A 63 -2.27 -8.44 -3.66
CA THR A 63 -0.95 -8.25 -4.28
C THR A 63 0.18 -8.60 -3.31
N ILE A 64 0.06 -8.22 -2.03
CA ILE A 64 1.03 -8.58 -0.98
C ILE A 64 1.01 -10.09 -0.72
N GLY A 65 -0.16 -10.72 -0.69
CA GLY A 65 -0.29 -12.17 -0.46
C GLY A 65 0.27 -13.04 -1.60
N ARG A 66 0.47 -12.48 -2.79
CA ARG A 66 1.14 -13.16 -3.91
C ARG A 66 2.66 -13.05 -3.84
N ALA A 67 3.20 -11.92 -3.41
CA ALA A 67 4.64 -11.69 -3.33
C ALA A 67 5.34 -12.53 -2.23
N THR A 68 4.60 -13.15 -1.31
CA THR A 68 5.13 -14.00 -0.23
C THR A 68 5.13 -15.49 -0.55
N VAL A 69 4.48 -15.91 -1.64
CA VAL A 69 4.51 -17.30 -2.12
C VAL A 69 5.42 -17.32 -3.34
N GLY A 70 6.64 -17.81 -3.14
CA GLY A 70 7.74 -17.73 -4.11
C GLY A 70 7.31 -18.08 -5.53
N ASP A 71 7.38 -17.09 -6.41
CA ASP A 71 7.42 -17.33 -7.84
C ASP A 71 8.81 -17.94 -8.16
N PRO A 72 8.86 -19.12 -8.82
CA PRO A 72 10.13 -19.68 -9.25
C PRO A 72 10.70 -18.77 -10.34
N ILE A 73 11.96 -18.38 -10.17
CA ILE A 73 12.76 -17.80 -11.25
C ILE A 73 12.90 -18.91 -12.32
N ILE A 74 12.17 -18.76 -13.42
CA ILE A 74 12.48 -19.40 -14.70
C ILE A 74 12.93 -18.31 -15.66
#